data_AF-A0A1Q6Z209-F1
#
_entry.id   AF-A0A1Q6Z209-F1
#
_cell.length_a   1.000
_cell.length_b   1.000
_cell.length_c   1.000
_cell.angle_alpha   90.00
_cell.angle_beta   90.00
_cell.angle_gamma   90.00
#
_symmetry.space_group_name_H-M   'P 1'
#
loop_
_entity.id
_entity.type
_entity.pdbx_description
1 polymer ?
#
loop_
_entity_poly.entity_id
_entity_poly.type
_entity_poly.pdbx_seq_one_letter_code
_entity_poly.pdbx_strand_id
1 'polypeptide(L)' 'MAGAAALLAGCAPNLTPAQLRAWDAFQDCRALAPGATISQLPPQGGVRFRSPDEQRDIMARCLNERHGYSSR' A
#
# COMPACT_ATOMS: atom_id res chain seq x y z
N MET A 1 13.12 -32.08 20.11
CA MET A 1 12.45 -30.85 19.61
C MET A 1 13.05 -29.67 20.34
N ALA A 2 13.93 -28.93 19.67
CA ALA A 2 14.50 -27.65 20.07
C ALA A 2 14.74 -26.93 18.74
N GLY A 3 14.17 -25.76 18.47
CA GLY A 3 14.16 -24.60 19.33
C GLY A 3 15.12 -23.59 18.69
N ALA A 4 14.71 -23.01 17.56
CA ALA A 4 15.40 -21.89 16.92
C ALA A 4 14.44 -21.21 15.92
N ALA A 5 13.34 -20.65 16.44
CA ALA A 5 12.65 -19.59 15.72
C ALA A 5 13.49 -18.33 15.88
N ALA A 6 14.53 -18.21 15.05
CA ALA A 6 15.29 -16.98 14.89
C ALA A 6 14.32 -15.93 14.35
N LEU A 7 13.82 -15.10 15.26
CA LEU A 7 13.04 -13.91 14.98
C LEU A 7 13.89 -13.00 14.10
N LEU A 8 13.73 -13.13 12.78
CA LEU A 8 13.98 -12.07 11.83
C LEU A 8 12.93 -10.97 12.05
N ALA A 9 12.92 -10.37 13.24
CA ALA A 9 12.36 -9.05 13.49
C ALA A 9 13.33 -8.03 12.86
N GLY A 10 13.54 -8.16 11.55
CA GLY A 10 14.16 -7.13 10.75
C GLY A 10 13.21 -5.95 10.75
N CYS A 11 13.70 -4.81 11.25
CA CYS A 11 13.01 -3.54 11.36
C CYS A 11 12.12 -3.24 10.15
N ALA A 12 10.82 -3.52 10.26
CA ALA A 12 9.86 -2.78 9.47
C ALA A 12 9.95 -1.33 9.96
N PRO A 13 10.18 -0.32 9.09
CA PRO A 13 10.02 1.06 9.52
C PRO A 13 8.66 1.15 10.22
N ASN A 14 8.62 1.71 11.44
CA ASN A 14 7.39 1.82 12.23
C ASN A 14 6.37 2.68 11.46
N LEU A 15 5.68 2.05 10.51
CA LEU A 15 4.58 2.65 9.79
C LEU A 15 3.50 2.92 10.81
N THR A 16 2.98 4.14 10.82
CA THR A 16 1.83 4.46 11.65
C THR A 16 0.67 3.55 11.27
N PRO A 17 -0.31 3.31 12.16
CA PRO A 17 -1.51 2.56 11.80
C PRO A 17 -2.25 3.11 10.56
N ALA A 18 -2.14 4.42 10.31
CA ALA A 18 -2.68 5.04 9.10
C ALA A 18 -1.89 4.66 7.84
N GLN A 19 -0.55 4.61 7.92
CA GLN A 19 0.30 4.16 6.82
C GLN A 19 0.13 2.67 6.51
N LEU A 20 -0.06 1.83 7.55
CA LEU A 20 -0.37 0.41 7.38
C LEU A 20 -1.67 0.21 6.59
N ARG A 21 -2.74 0.89 6.99
CA ARG A 21 -4.03 0.83 6.26
C ARG A 21 -3.90 1.31 4.81
N ALA A 22 -3.12 2.36 4.59
CA ALA A 22 -2.86 2.86 3.24
C ALA A 22 -2.03 1.87 2.40
N TRP A 23 -1.06 1.19 3.02
CA TRP A 23 -0.31 0.12 2.35
C TRP A 23 -1.22 -1.06 1.98
N ASP A 24 -2.07 -1.51 2.89
CA ASP A 24 -2.98 -2.63 2.65
C ASP A 24 -3.97 -2.30 1.53
N ALA A 25 -4.53 -1.08 1.53
CA ALA A 25 -5.38 -0.59 0.45
C ALA A 25 -4.66 -0.54 -0.89
N PHE A 26 -3.39 -0.12 -0.91
CA PHE A 26 -2.57 -0.14 -2.10
C PHE A 26 -2.35 -1.58 -2.61
N GLN A 27 -2.02 -2.54 -1.74
CA GLN A 27 -1.80 -3.92 -2.16
C GLN A 27 -3.09 -4.60 -2.67
N ASP A 28 -4.24 -4.32 -2.05
CA ASP A 28 -5.54 -4.79 -2.55
C ASP A 28 -5.80 -4.27 -3.98
N CYS A 29 -5.64 -2.97 -4.20
CA CYS A 29 -5.88 -2.37 -5.51
C CYS A 29 -4.82 -2.71 -6.57
N ARG A 30 -3.59 -3.03 -6.15
CA ARG A 30 -2.52 -3.47 -7.04
C ARG A 30 -2.84 -4.79 -7.74
N ALA A 31 -3.72 -5.63 -7.19
CA ALA A 31 -4.20 -6.82 -7.89
C ALA A 31 -4.91 -6.49 -9.21
N LEU A 32 -5.52 -5.30 -9.32
CA LEU A 32 -6.18 -4.79 -10.53
C LEU A 32 -5.26 -3.92 -11.40
N ALA A 33 -4.21 -3.35 -10.80
CA ALA A 33 -3.22 -2.49 -11.44
C ALA A 33 -1.79 -2.97 -11.08
N PRO A 34 -1.32 -4.10 -11.61
CA PRO A 34 -0.08 -4.74 -11.17
C PRO A 34 1.19 -3.90 -11.45
N GLY A 35 1.12 -2.98 -12.41
CA GLY A 35 2.16 -2.01 -12.74
C GLY A 35 2.17 -0.79 -11.82
N ALA A 36 1.19 -0.63 -10.93
CA ALA A 36 1.21 0.41 -9.91
C ALA A 36 2.33 0.13 -8.90
N THR A 37 3.11 1.15 -8.60
CA THR A 37 4.19 1.15 -7.62
C THR A 37 3.98 2.26 -6.63
N ILE A 38 4.15 1.96 -5.35
CA ILE A 38 3.98 2.95 -4.31
C ILE A 38 5.18 3.89 -4.29
N SER A 39 4.90 5.19 -4.30
CA SER A 39 5.93 6.23 -4.22
C SER A 39 6.08 6.74 -2.79
N GLN A 40 4.97 6.99 -2.09
CA GLN A 40 4.99 7.49 -0.71
C GLN A 40 3.73 7.05 0.05
N LEU A 41 3.91 6.85 1.36
CA LEU A 41 2.85 6.69 2.36
C LEU A 41 2.94 7.85 3.35
N PRO A 42 2.13 8.91 3.19
CA PRO A 42 2.15 10.02 4.13
C PRO A 42 1.79 9.55 5.55
N PRO A 43 2.44 10.08 6.61
CA PRO A 43 2.16 9.69 7.99
C PRO A 43 0.72 10.00 8.42
N GLN A 44 0.08 11.00 7.81
CA GLN A 44 -1.34 11.33 7.97
C GLN A 44 -2.31 10.34 7.30
N GLY A 45 -1.81 9.33 6.57
CA GLY A 45 -2.60 8.42 5.75
C GLY A 45 -2.69 8.85 4.28
N GLY A 46 -3.23 7.95 3.46
CA GLY A 46 -3.30 8.13 1.99
C GLY A 46 -2.21 7.38 1.24
N VAL A 47 -2.38 7.29 -0.08
CA VAL A 47 -1.50 6.50 -0.96
C VAL A 47 -1.04 7.39 -2.11
N ARG A 48 0.28 7.58 -2.24
CA ARG A 48 0.87 8.15 -3.45
C ARG A 48 1.53 7.04 -4.24
N PHE A 49 1.12 6.87 -5.49
CA PHE A 49 1.61 5.82 -6.37
C PHE A 49 1.96 6.38 -7.74
N ARG A 50 2.78 5.62 -8.48
CA ARG A 50 3.02 5.77 -9.91
C ARG A 50 2.47 4.53 -10.59
N SER A 51 1.88 4.68 -11.76
CA SER A 51 1.38 3.56 -12.56
C SER A 51 1.48 3.93 -14.04
N PRO A 52 1.45 2.93 -14.95
CA PRO A 52 1.15 3.19 -16.35
C PRO A 52 -0.18 3.93 -16.51
N ASP A 53 -0.32 4.74 -17.55
CA ASP A 53 -1.52 5.57 -17.78
C ASP A 53 -2.79 4.73 -17.85
N GLU A 54 -2.74 3.58 -18.53
CA GLU A 54 -3.85 2.63 -18.66
C GLU A 54 -4.32 2.04 -17.31
N GLN A 55 -3.46 2.02 -16.29
CA GLN A 55 -3.74 1.46 -14.96
C GLN A 55 -4.02 2.53 -13.91
N ARG A 56 -3.70 3.80 -14.22
CA ARG A 56 -3.84 4.92 -13.29
C ARG A 56 -5.29 5.08 -12.84
N ASP A 57 -6.22 5.08 -13.78
CA ASP A 57 -7.64 5.26 -13.47
C ASP A 57 -8.22 4.05 -12.73
N ILE A 58 -7.78 2.83 -13.08
CA ILE A 58 -8.18 1.59 -12.38
C ILE A 58 -7.73 1.67 -10.91
N MET A 59 -6.47 2.04 -10.67
CA MET A 59 -5.91 2.15 -9.33
C MET A 59 -6.59 3.27 -8.52
N ALA A 60 -6.73 4.45 -9.12
CA ALA A 60 -7.38 5.61 -8.51
C ALA A 60 -8.83 5.29 -8.10
N ARG A 61 -9.57 4.63 -9.00
CA ARG A 61 -10.95 4.24 -8.76
C ARG A 61 -11.06 3.19 -7.66
N CYS A 62 -10.22 2.16 -7.68
CA CYS A 62 -10.21 1.14 -6.63
C CYS A 62 -9.92 1.74 -5.26
N LEU A 63 -8.90 2.59 -5.15
CA LEU A 63 -8.51 3.26 -3.91
C LEU A 63 -9.64 4.16 -3.37
N ASN A 64 -10.34 4.86 -4.26
CA ASN A 64 -11.47 5.71 -3.90
C ASN A 64 -12.69 4.88 -3.47
N GLU A 65 -13.16 3.96 -4.32
CA GLU A 65 -14.41 3.22 -4.09
C GLU A 65 -14.32 2.25 -2.91
N ARG A 66 -13.17 1.58 -2.72
CA ARG A 66 -13.03 0.56 -1.66
C ARG A 66 -12.50 1.12 -0.35
N HIS A 67 -11.63 2.11 -0.42
CA HIS A 67 -10.85 2.58 0.74
C HIS A 67 -11.01 4.07 1.03
N GLY A 68 -11.77 4.81 0.21
CA GLY A 68 -12.01 6.24 0.39
C GLY A 68 -10.78 7.14 0.13
N TYR A 69 -9.72 6.59 -0.47
CA TYR A 69 -8.51 7.36 -0.77
C TYR A 69 -8.67 8.13 -2.09
N SER A 70 -8.62 9.46 -1.99
CA SER A 70 -8.52 10.33 -3.17
C SER A 70 -7.07 10.36 -3.66
N SER A 71 -6.82 9.89 -4.88
CA SER A 71 -5.50 9.93 -5.53
C SER A 71 -5.27 11.20 -6.36
N ARG A 72 -5.97 12.31 -6.03
CA ARG A 72 -5.78 13.60 -6.69
C ARG A 72 -4.47 14.28 -6.29
#